data_AF-A0A3R8SSU2-F1
#
_entry.id   AF-A0A3R8SSU2-F1
#
_cell.length_a   1.000
_cell.length_b   1.000
_cell.length_c   1.000
_cell.angle_alpha   90.00
_cell.angle_beta   90.00
_cell.angle_gamma   90.00
#
_symmetry.space_group_name_H-M   'P 1'
#
loop_
_entity.id
_entity.type
_entity.pdbx_description
1 polymer ?
#
loop_
_entity_poly.entity_id
_entity_poly.type
_entity_poly.pdbx_seq_one_letter_code
_entity_poly.pdbx_strand_id
1 'polypeptide(L)'
;MLTEDLGAAPPERPGAGRLLAAAASGLLVIALLVWGLPWATGASWSEIVASLGALPWWSVPAMIVLGAGALLLEAMTVRAAVPGSRPSPVLQGHAASQGAALALPGGSVLGLGLLAWVLRRSGIALPVVLTGILAASLVEMAITSVLVPLLGAGSYLLGSALTPAGTLASGWLWAAAVAAAGAVIALVLSAVLLRRGVLTALLAQADGMLPAGASAEILHQREALVGMLRRRLPALALPTLAARTLQLAALWLAIESVGAEVPALFVLAVFALGRVLALVPLTPGGAGISETVSGAALVGLGVGSADAAAAMLLLLVAMLVVPLLAGAVAVPAALTRTPARR
;
A
#
# COMPACT_ATOMS: atom_id res chain seq x y z
N MET A 1 2.88 -33.54 3.94
CA MET A 1 4.11 -33.52 3.10
C MET A 1 4.17 -32.24 2.25
N LEU A 2 4.01 -31.06 2.86
CA LEU A 2 4.47 -29.79 2.29
C LEU A 2 5.97 -29.74 2.62
N THR A 3 6.79 -30.16 1.68
CA THR A 3 8.22 -30.43 1.83
C THR A 3 8.98 -29.21 2.39
N GLU A 4 9.99 -29.48 3.21
CA GLU A 4 10.93 -28.49 3.80
C GLU A 4 11.56 -27.54 2.76
N ASP A 5 11.49 -27.90 1.47
CA ASP A 5 12.01 -27.17 0.31
C ASP A 5 11.20 -25.94 -0.11
N LEU A 6 9.93 -25.79 0.31
CA LEU A 6 9.10 -24.63 -0.04
C LEU A 6 9.66 -23.34 0.61
N GLY A 7 10.56 -22.70 -0.12
CA GLY A 7 11.22 -21.43 0.21
C GLY A 7 12.73 -21.55 0.51
N ALA A 8 13.36 -22.70 0.29
CA ALA A 8 14.82 -22.84 0.38
C ALA A 8 15.48 -22.38 -0.95
N ALA A 9 14.81 -22.68 -2.06
CA ALA A 9 15.16 -22.17 -3.38
C ALA A 9 14.89 -20.66 -3.47
N PRO A 10 15.75 -19.89 -4.17
CA PRO A 10 15.45 -18.50 -4.51
C PRO A 10 14.14 -18.43 -5.31
N PRO A 11 13.38 -17.32 -5.19
CA PRO A 11 12.18 -17.14 -5.99
C PRO A 11 12.52 -17.22 -7.48
N GLU A 12 11.61 -17.84 -8.24
CA GLU A 12 11.79 -18.02 -9.68
C GLU A 12 12.04 -16.68 -10.37
N ARG A 13 13.01 -16.66 -11.31
CA ARG A 13 13.27 -15.47 -12.10
C ARG A 13 12.01 -15.09 -12.88
N PRO A 14 11.65 -13.80 -12.94
CA PRO A 14 10.51 -13.38 -13.73
C PRO A 14 10.73 -13.77 -15.20
N GLY A 15 9.79 -14.53 -15.77
CA GLY A 15 9.82 -14.90 -17.18
C GLY A 15 9.65 -13.68 -18.09
N ALA A 16 10.00 -13.82 -19.36
CA ALA A 16 9.94 -12.74 -20.35
C ALA A 16 8.57 -12.05 -20.42
N GLY A 17 7.47 -12.81 -20.31
CA GLY A 17 6.11 -12.24 -20.27
C GLY A 17 5.85 -11.33 -19.06
N ARG A 18 6.40 -11.64 -17.89
CA ARG A 18 6.30 -10.78 -16.69
C ARG A 18 7.15 -9.52 -16.83
N LEU A 19 8.32 -9.63 -17.44
CA LEU A 19 9.18 -8.48 -17.74
C LEU A 19 8.51 -7.54 -18.75
N LEU A 20 7.89 -8.09 -19.80
CA LEU A 20 7.09 -7.31 -20.75
C LEU A 20 5.88 -6.65 -20.06
N ALA A 21 5.17 -7.38 -19.20
CA ALA A 21 4.07 -6.81 -18.43
C ALA A 21 4.56 -5.69 -17.49
N ALA A 22 5.72 -5.85 -16.84
CA ALA A 22 6.34 -4.80 -16.03
C ALA A 22 6.71 -3.57 -16.85
N ALA A 23 7.31 -3.76 -18.02
CA ALA A 23 7.62 -2.67 -18.94
C ALA A 23 6.34 -1.95 -19.40
N ALA A 24 5.32 -2.69 -19.85
CA ALA A 24 4.03 -2.14 -20.25
C ALA A 24 3.34 -1.38 -19.12
N SER A 25 3.47 -1.89 -17.89
CA SER A 25 2.90 -1.29 -16.70
C SER A 25 3.61 -0.02 -16.26
N GLY A 26 4.94 -0.01 -16.30
CA GLY A 26 5.74 1.20 -16.11
C GLY A 26 5.43 2.25 -17.18
N LEU A 27 5.29 1.84 -18.44
CA LEU A 27 4.86 2.73 -19.53
C LEU A 27 3.45 3.29 -19.29
N LEU A 28 2.52 2.49 -18.76
CA LEU A 28 1.17 2.95 -18.39
C LEU A 28 1.23 3.99 -17.26
N VAL A 29 2.02 3.76 -16.21
CA VAL A 29 2.22 4.75 -15.14
C VAL A 29 2.80 6.04 -15.71
N ILE A 30 3.83 5.95 -16.57
CA ILE A 30 4.42 7.11 -17.24
C ILE A 30 3.36 7.82 -18.10
N ALA A 31 2.55 7.10 -18.88
CA ALA A 31 1.51 7.70 -19.71
C ALA A 31 0.45 8.42 -18.86
N LEU A 32 0.03 7.83 -17.74
CA LEU A 32 -0.91 8.47 -16.81
C LEU A 32 -0.32 9.72 -16.16
N LEU A 33 0.98 9.73 -15.84
CA LEU A 33 1.63 10.92 -15.27
C LEU A 33 1.94 11.98 -16.33
N VAL A 34 2.36 11.59 -17.53
CA VAL A 34 2.75 12.50 -18.63
C VAL A 34 1.55 13.10 -19.32
N TRP A 35 0.46 12.36 -19.45
CA TRP A 35 -0.73 12.81 -20.17
C TRP A 35 -1.96 12.91 -19.26
N GLY A 36 -2.21 11.90 -18.44
CA GLY A 36 -3.38 11.85 -17.56
C GLY A 36 -3.38 12.98 -16.52
N LEU A 37 -2.26 13.21 -15.83
CA LEU A 37 -2.17 14.22 -14.77
C LEU A 37 -2.40 15.65 -15.30
N PRO A 38 -1.68 16.13 -16.34
CA PRO A 38 -1.97 17.45 -16.94
C PRO A 38 -3.42 17.57 -17.45
N TRP A 39 -3.94 16.51 -18.07
CA TRP A 39 -5.32 16.50 -18.57
C TRP A 39 -6.34 16.61 -17.44
N ALA A 40 -6.14 15.90 -16.34
CA ALA A 40 -7.08 15.87 -15.22
C ALA A 40 -7.03 17.13 -14.36
N THR A 41 -5.87 17.76 -14.22
CA THR A 41 -5.76 19.05 -13.51
C THR A 41 -6.06 20.24 -14.40
N GLY A 42 -5.99 20.09 -15.72
CA GLY A 42 -6.12 21.18 -16.69
C GLY A 42 -4.86 22.04 -16.82
N ALA A 43 -3.69 21.55 -16.39
CA ALA A 43 -2.42 22.26 -16.45
C ALA A 43 -1.59 21.86 -17.68
N SER A 44 -0.69 22.74 -18.12
CA SER A 44 0.36 22.43 -19.09
C SER A 44 1.66 22.02 -18.41
N TRP A 45 2.51 21.25 -19.11
CA TRP A 45 3.81 20.83 -18.57
C TRP A 45 4.73 22.01 -18.23
N SER A 46 4.67 23.11 -18.98
CA SER A 46 5.42 24.33 -18.67
C SER A 46 5.01 24.92 -17.32
N GLU A 47 3.72 24.94 -17.00
CA GLU A 47 3.23 25.47 -15.73
C GLU A 47 3.57 24.53 -14.57
N ILE A 48 3.44 23.20 -14.78
CA ILE A 48 3.82 22.20 -13.77
C ILE A 48 5.31 22.31 -13.45
N VAL A 49 6.18 22.41 -14.47
CA VAL A 49 7.63 22.57 -14.27
C VAL A 49 7.96 23.89 -13.59
N ALA A 50 7.25 24.98 -13.92
CA ALA A 50 7.42 26.26 -13.24
C ALA A 50 7.03 26.18 -11.75
N SER A 51 5.90 25.55 -11.43
CA SER A 51 5.45 25.31 -10.04
C SER A 51 6.44 24.42 -9.28
N LEU A 52 6.92 23.33 -9.89
CA LEU A 52 7.98 22.49 -9.32
C LEU A 52 9.29 23.26 -9.08
N GLY A 53 9.65 24.18 -9.98
CA GLY A 53 10.82 25.03 -9.85
C GLY A 53 10.69 26.09 -8.74
N ALA A 54 9.46 26.43 -8.34
CA ALA A 54 9.17 27.34 -7.24
C ALA A 54 9.12 26.65 -5.87
N LEU A 55 9.17 25.31 -5.83
CA LEU A 55 9.10 24.56 -4.59
C LEU A 55 10.26 24.93 -3.64
N PRO A 56 10.00 24.99 -2.32
CA PRO A 56 11.06 25.09 -1.34
C PRO A 56 12.05 23.93 -1.46
N TRP A 57 13.34 24.20 -1.30
CA TRP A 57 14.41 23.20 -1.41
C TRP A 57 14.26 22.01 -0.44
N TRP A 58 13.57 22.21 0.68
CA TRP A 58 13.35 21.19 1.71
C TRP A 58 12.26 20.17 1.33
N SER A 59 11.42 20.47 0.33
CA SER A 59 10.23 19.69 0.01
C SER A 59 10.56 18.26 -0.40
N VAL A 60 11.53 18.08 -1.31
CA VAL A 60 11.96 16.76 -1.77
C VAL A 60 12.65 15.96 -0.65
N PRO A 61 13.65 16.51 0.10
CA PRO A 61 14.19 15.84 1.27
C PRO A 61 13.13 15.42 2.30
N ALA A 62 12.12 16.27 2.56
CA ALA A 62 11.04 15.95 3.48
C ALA A 62 10.22 14.75 2.99
N MET A 63 9.88 14.68 1.69
CA MET A 63 9.18 13.52 1.12
C MET A 63 10.01 12.24 1.22
N ILE A 64 11.33 12.33 1.03
CA ILE A 64 12.23 11.19 1.19
C ILE A 64 12.19 10.68 2.64
N VAL A 65 12.29 11.58 3.61
CA VAL A 65 12.26 11.23 5.05
C VAL A 65 10.91 10.64 5.44
N LEU A 66 9.80 11.23 5.01
CA LEU A 66 8.45 10.74 5.30
C LEU A 66 8.19 9.37 4.66
N GLY A 67 8.58 9.19 3.38
CA GLY A 67 8.47 7.92 2.67
C GLY A 67 9.33 6.83 3.31
N ALA A 68 10.57 7.14 3.69
CA ALA A 68 11.46 6.20 4.36
C ALA A 68 10.94 5.84 5.77
N GLY A 69 10.42 6.82 6.50
CA GLY A 69 9.78 6.62 7.80
C GLY A 69 8.55 5.70 7.70
N ALA A 70 7.70 5.91 6.69
CA ALA A 70 6.54 5.04 6.45
C ALA A 70 6.98 3.61 6.14
N LEU A 71 7.97 3.42 5.26
CA LEU A 71 8.53 2.11 4.93
C LEU A 71 9.12 1.40 6.16
N LEU A 72 9.82 2.13 7.03
CA LEU A 72 10.38 1.60 8.28
C LEU A 72 9.28 1.15 9.25
N LEU A 73 8.23 1.95 9.41
CA LEU A 73 7.08 1.60 10.26
C LEU A 73 6.32 0.38 9.73
N GLU A 74 6.13 0.27 8.43
CA GLU A 74 5.55 -0.94 7.83
C GLU A 74 6.44 -2.17 8.08
N ALA A 75 7.77 -2.04 7.96
CA ALA A 75 8.69 -3.12 8.33
C ALA A 75 8.59 -3.48 9.83
N MET A 76 8.32 -2.51 10.72
CA MET A 76 8.05 -2.79 12.13
C MET A 76 6.77 -3.60 12.33
N THR A 77 5.75 -3.38 11.51
CA THR A 77 4.51 -4.19 11.51
C THR A 77 4.83 -5.65 11.18
N VAL A 78 5.62 -5.88 10.12
CA VAL A 78 6.07 -7.24 9.75
C VAL A 78 6.90 -7.87 10.88
N ARG A 79 7.78 -7.10 11.51
CA ARG A 79 8.59 -7.58 12.64
C ARG A 79 7.72 -7.96 13.85
N ALA A 80 6.69 -7.18 14.15
CA ALA A 80 5.75 -7.47 15.23
C ALA A 80 4.94 -8.74 14.94
N ALA A 81 4.63 -9.00 13.66
CA ALA A 81 3.91 -10.17 13.17
C ALA A 81 4.75 -11.45 13.09
N VAL A 82 6.08 -11.32 13.00
CA VAL A 82 7.02 -12.46 12.91
C VAL A 82 7.94 -12.46 14.14
N PRO A 83 7.51 -13.05 15.28
CA PRO A 83 8.31 -13.10 16.50
C PRO A 83 9.67 -13.78 16.28
N GLY A 84 10.71 -13.27 16.93
CA GLY A 84 12.07 -13.80 16.82
C GLY A 84 12.83 -13.33 15.57
N SER A 85 12.19 -12.57 14.69
CA SER A 85 12.86 -11.97 13.52
C SER A 85 13.83 -10.84 13.92
N ARG A 86 14.94 -10.76 13.18
CA ARG A 86 15.93 -9.68 13.31
C ARG A 86 15.50 -8.46 12.49
N PRO A 87 15.75 -7.21 12.94
CA PRO A 87 15.33 -6.01 12.22
C PRO A 87 15.87 -5.90 10.78
N SER A 88 17.14 -6.27 10.55
CA SER A 88 17.78 -6.13 9.24
C SER A 88 17.16 -7.02 8.14
N PRO A 89 16.99 -8.34 8.36
CA PRO A 89 16.25 -9.19 7.41
C PRO A 89 14.80 -8.75 7.18
N VAL A 90 14.11 -8.25 8.22
CA VAL A 90 12.73 -7.76 8.07
C VAL A 90 12.68 -6.52 7.19
N LEU A 91 13.51 -5.51 7.48
CA LEU A 91 13.56 -4.29 6.68
C LEU A 91 13.92 -4.59 5.22
N GLN A 92 14.94 -5.42 5.01
CA GLN A 92 15.35 -5.82 3.68
C GLN A 92 14.25 -6.59 2.94
N GLY A 93 13.64 -7.59 3.59
CA GLY A 93 12.57 -8.39 3.00
C GLY A 93 11.34 -7.53 2.68
N HIS A 94 10.98 -6.61 3.57
CA HIS A 94 9.85 -5.69 3.37
C HIS A 94 10.12 -4.71 2.23
N ALA A 95 11.28 -4.06 2.20
CA ALA A 95 11.67 -3.16 1.12
C ALA A 95 11.72 -3.88 -0.25
N ALA A 96 12.28 -5.09 -0.29
CA ALA A 96 12.28 -5.92 -1.49
C ALA A 96 10.86 -6.29 -1.93
N SER A 97 10.00 -6.63 -0.97
CA SER A 97 8.58 -6.93 -1.23
C SER A 97 7.84 -5.75 -1.81
N GLN A 98 7.97 -4.56 -1.21
CA GLN A 98 7.31 -3.34 -1.67
C GLN A 98 7.81 -2.91 -3.05
N GLY A 99 9.12 -2.94 -3.28
CA GLY A 99 9.67 -2.63 -4.60
C GLY A 99 9.18 -3.58 -5.68
N ALA A 100 9.12 -4.89 -5.39
CA ALA A 100 8.56 -5.87 -6.33
C ALA A 100 7.07 -5.65 -6.59
N ALA A 101 6.30 -5.30 -5.56
CA ALA A 101 4.86 -5.01 -5.66
C ALA A 101 4.56 -3.78 -6.53
N LEU A 102 5.42 -2.77 -6.51
CA LEU A 102 5.28 -1.54 -7.29
C LEU A 102 5.90 -1.63 -8.69
N ALA A 103 6.88 -2.51 -8.91
CA ALA A 103 7.55 -2.64 -10.20
C ALA A 103 6.86 -3.62 -11.15
N LEU A 104 6.17 -4.64 -10.62
CA LEU A 104 5.65 -5.75 -11.41
C LEU A 104 4.11 -5.85 -11.28
N PRO A 105 3.37 -6.05 -12.40
CA PRO A 105 1.97 -6.45 -12.34
C PRO A 105 1.82 -7.76 -11.57
N GLY A 106 0.91 -7.78 -10.58
CA GLY A 106 0.78 -8.91 -9.65
C GLY A 106 2.01 -9.09 -8.74
N GLY A 107 2.89 -8.10 -8.66
CA GLY A 107 4.14 -8.12 -7.91
C GLY A 107 3.96 -8.27 -6.41
N SER A 108 2.75 -8.07 -5.88
CA SER A 108 2.41 -8.33 -4.48
C SER A 108 2.65 -9.80 -4.10
N VAL A 109 2.31 -10.77 -4.95
CA VAL A 109 2.56 -12.19 -4.67
C VAL A 109 4.06 -12.50 -4.67
N LEU A 110 4.79 -11.96 -5.66
CA LEU A 110 6.25 -12.11 -5.75
C LEU A 110 6.96 -11.43 -4.58
N GLY A 111 6.51 -10.25 -4.19
CA GLY A 111 7.03 -9.49 -3.08
C GLY A 111 6.83 -10.23 -1.75
N LEU A 112 5.63 -10.75 -1.49
CA LEU A 112 5.37 -11.58 -0.32
C LEU A 112 6.22 -12.85 -0.33
N GLY A 113 6.44 -13.46 -1.50
CA GLY A 113 7.36 -14.59 -1.67
C GLY A 113 8.81 -14.22 -1.35
N LEU A 114 9.29 -13.06 -1.81
CA LEU A 114 10.61 -12.51 -1.47
C LEU A 114 10.76 -12.25 0.04
N LEU A 115 9.76 -11.63 0.66
CA LEU A 115 9.72 -11.41 2.09
C LEU A 115 9.79 -12.74 2.84
N ALA A 116 8.96 -13.71 2.47
CA ALA A 116 8.95 -15.03 3.08
C ALA A 116 10.30 -15.73 2.93
N TRP A 117 10.89 -15.67 1.74
CA TRP A 117 12.21 -16.24 1.44
C TRP A 117 13.32 -15.62 2.30
N VAL A 118 13.40 -14.29 2.40
CA VAL A 118 14.38 -13.60 3.25
C VAL A 118 14.22 -13.99 4.72
N LEU A 119 12.98 -14.03 5.23
CA LEU A 119 12.71 -14.38 6.62
C LEU A 119 13.04 -15.84 6.92
N ARG A 120 12.72 -16.78 6.02
CA ARG A 120 13.12 -18.20 6.17
C ARG A 120 14.62 -18.38 6.19
N ARG A 121 15.33 -17.70 5.28
CA ARG A 121 16.81 -17.76 5.21
C ARG A 121 17.48 -17.18 6.45
N SER A 122 16.77 -16.34 7.20
CA SER A 122 17.21 -15.84 8.52
C SER A 122 16.94 -16.82 9.69
N GLY A 123 16.40 -18.01 9.41
CA GLY A 123 16.17 -19.09 10.36
C GLY A 123 14.80 -19.07 11.04
N ILE A 124 13.80 -18.42 10.43
CA ILE A 124 12.42 -18.41 10.94
C ILE A 124 11.62 -19.54 10.28
N ALA A 125 10.87 -20.29 11.09
CA ALA A 125 10.05 -21.39 10.60
C ALA A 125 8.94 -20.91 9.65
N LEU A 126 8.70 -21.66 8.56
CA LEU A 126 7.70 -21.31 7.53
C LEU A 126 6.31 -21.01 8.09
N PRO A 127 5.73 -21.81 9.02
CA PRO A 127 4.40 -21.51 9.57
C PRO A 127 4.34 -20.14 10.27
N VAL A 128 5.41 -19.76 10.98
CA VAL A 128 5.51 -18.46 11.67
C VAL A 128 5.58 -17.31 10.66
N VAL A 129 6.35 -17.49 9.58
CA VAL A 129 6.44 -16.52 8.48
C VAL A 129 5.08 -16.35 7.80
N LEU A 130 4.40 -17.43 7.45
CA LEU A 130 3.10 -17.37 6.77
C LEU A 130 2.03 -16.73 7.65
N THR A 131 1.88 -17.19 8.90
CA THR A 131 0.93 -16.58 9.85
C THR A 131 1.24 -15.09 10.06
N GLY A 132 2.52 -14.73 10.20
CA GLY A 132 2.93 -13.34 10.40
C GLY A 132 2.65 -12.45 9.19
N ILE A 133 2.96 -12.91 7.98
CA ILE A 133 2.63 -12.19 6.74
C ILE A 133 1.12 -11.99 6.63
N LEU A 134 0.32 -13.04 6.83
CA LEU A 134 -1.14 -12.95 6.80
C LEU A 134 -1.67 -11.96 7.85
N ALA A 135 -1.13 -11.97 9.07
CA ALA A 135 -1.51 -11.05 10.13
C ALA A 135 -1.18 -9.58 9.79
N ALA A 136 0.04 -9.34 9.29
CA ALA A 136 0.47 -8.01 8.85
C ALA A 136 -0.39 -7.51 7.68
N SER A 137 -0.62 -8.34 6.66
CA SER A 137 -1.47 -7.99 5.51
C SER A 137 -2.91 -7.71 5.90
N LEU A 138 -3.48 -8.45 6.85
CA LEU A 138 -4.84 -8.22 7.31
C LEU A 138 -4.98 -6.90 8.07
N VAL A 139 -4.01 -6.57 8.93
CA VAL A 139 -3.98 -5.28 9.64
C VAL A 139 -3.76 -4.13 8.67
N GLU A 140 -2.84 -4.29 7.72
CA GLU A 140 -2.59 -3.34 6.63
C GLU A 140 -3.87 -3.04 5.84
N MET A 141 -4.58 -4.08 5.42
CA MET A 141 -5.86 -3.97 4.71
C MET A 141 -6.94 -3.32 5.58
N ALA A 142 -7.08 -3.72 6.85
CA ALA A 142 -8.07 -3.16 7.76
C ALA A 142 -7.83 -1.66 8.02
N ILE A 143 -6.58 -1.23 8.11
CA ILE A 143 -6.28 0.19 8.32
C ILE A 143 -6.37 0.96 7.01
N THR A 144 -5.74 0.47 5.95
CA THR A 144 -5.53 1.25 4.71
C THR A 144 -6.71 1.19 3.78
N SER A 145 -7.34 0.02 3.66
CA SER A 145 -8.44 -0.23 2.72
C SER A 145 -9.81 -0.09 3.38
N VAL A 146 -9.87 0.01 4.71
CA VAL A 146 -11.14 0.15 5.44
C VAL A 146 -11.17 1.40 6.31
N LEU A 147 -10.31 1.50 7.32
CA LEU A 147 -10.35 2.62 8.26
C LEU A 147 -10.10 3.97 7.57
N VAL A 148 -9.03 4.08 6.76
CA VAL A 148 -8.69 5.33 6.06
C VAL A 148 -9.81 5.78 5.11
N PRO A 149 -10.40 4.93 4.24
CA PRO A 149 -11.55 5.29 3.43
C PRO A 149 -12.78 5.73 4.21
N LEU A 150 -13.11 5.05 5.31
CA LEU A 150 -14.23 5.44 6.17
C LEU A 150 -14.00 6.81 6.82
N LEU A 151 -12.79 7.05 7.33
CA LEU A 151 -12.40 8.34 7.87
C LEU A 151 -12.44 9.43 6.80
N GLY A 152 -11.91 9.18 5.61
CA GLY A 152 -11.94 10.14 4.51
C GLY A 152 -13.35 10.47 4.03
N ALA A 153 -14.23 9.47 3.91
CA ALA A 153 -15.63 9.69 3.57
C ALA A 153 -16.33 10.51 4.67
N GLY A 154 -16.12 10.16 5.94
CA GLY A 154 -16.64 10.93 7.08
C GLY A 154 -16.12 12.36 7.12
N SER A 155 -14.83 12.58 6.84
CA SER A 155 -14.22 13.90 6.77
C SER A 155 -14.74 14.72 5.60
N TYR A 156 -14.99 14.10 4.44
CA TYR A 156 -15.62 14.79 3.31
C TYR A 156 -17.05 15.22 3.63
N LEU A 157 -17.85 14.34 4.23
CA LEU A 157 -19.23 14.66 4.64
C LEU A 157 -19.26 15.76 5.71
N LEU A 158 -18.36 15.68 6.69
CA LEU A 158 -18.26 16.71 7.73
C LEU A 158 -17.78 18.04 7.15
N GLY A 159 -16.74 18.03 6.30
CA GLY A 159 -16.22 19.23 5.64
C GLY A 159 -17.26 19.90 4.76
N SER A 160 -17.98 19.12 3.96
CA SER A 160 -19.06 19.63 3.10
C SER A 160 -20.25 20.19 3.89
N ALA A 161 -20.62 19.60 5.03
CA ALA A 161 -21.66 20.16 5.90
C ALA A 161 -21.25 21.48 6.56
N LEU A 162 -19.95 21.67 6.82
CA LEU A 162 -19.39 22.89 7.42
C LEU A 162 -19.09 23.99 6.38
N THR A 163 -19.13 23.66 5.08
CA THR A 163 -18.81 24.59 3.99
C THR A 163 -20.10 25.07 3.32
N PRO A 164 -20.29 26.36 3.03
CA PRO A 164 -21.51 26.87 2.37
C PRO A 164 -21.79 26.15 1.04
N ALA A 165 -23.06 25.85 0.78
CA ALA A 165 -23.56 24.92 -0.26
C ALA A 165 -23.21 25.23 -1.75
N GLY A 166 -22.38 26.25 -2.03
CA GLY A 166 -22.06 26.71 -3.38
C GLY A 166 -20.74 26.23 -3.96
N THR A 167 -19.86 25.60 -3.18
CA THR A 167 -18.44 25.42 -3.56
C THR A 167 -18.00 23.98 -3.85
N LEU A 168 -18.84 22.96 -3.68
CA LEU A 168 -18.44 21.56 -3.85
C LEU A 168 -19.26 20.86 -4.94
N ALA A 169 -18.58 20.33 -5.96
CA ALA A 169 -19.20 19.57 -7.02
C ALA A 169 -19.79 18.24 -6.49
N SER A 170 -21.06 17.98 -6.82
CA SER A 170 -21.85 16.83 -6.37
C SER A 170 -21.27 15.44 -6.70
N GLY A 171 -20.31 15.36 -7.64
CA GLY A 171 -19.69 14.09 -8.06
C GLY A 171 -18.85 13.39 -6.98
N TRP A 172 -18.33 14.14 -6.00
CA TRP A 172 -17.47 13.60 -4.96
C TRP A 172 -18.20 12.83 -3.87
N LEU A 173 -19.47 13.16 -3.62
CA LEU A 173 -20.32 12.41 -2.68
C LEU A 173 -20.44 10.95 -3.10
N TRP A 174 -20.55 10.70 -4.41
CA TRP A 174 -20.62 9.35 -4.96
C TRP A 174 -19.29 8.61 -4.85
N ALA A 175 -18.16 9.29 -5.09
CA ALA A 175 -16.83 8.68 -4.90
C ALA A 175 -16.60 8.29 -3.44
N ALA A 176 -16.95 9.15 -2.49
CA ALA A 176 -16.88 8.87 -1.06
C ALA A 176 -17.81 7.72 -0.65
N ALA A 177 -19.03 7.68 -1.18
CA ALA A 177 -19.99 6.61 -0.90
C ALA A 177 -19.53 5.24 -1.43
N VAL A 178 -19.02 5.18 -2.67
CA VAL A 178 -18.49 3.94 -3.26
C VAL A 178 -17.25 3.45 -2.51
N ALA A 179 -16.35 4.36 -2.15
CA ALA A 179 -15.19 4.06 -1.30
C ALA A 179 -15.60 3.45 0.05
N ALA A 180 -16.54 4.08 0.74
CA ALA A 180 -17.06 3.61 2.02
C ALA A 180 -17.76 2.25 1.88
N ALA A 181 -18.58 2.06 0.85
CA ALA A 181 -19.26 0.79 0.59
C ALA A 181 -18.24 -0.34 0.32
N GLY A 182 -17.24 -0.11 -0.53
CA GLY A 182 -16.17 -1.07 -0.81
C GLY A 182 -15.39 -1.46 0.44
N ALA A 183 -15.05 -0.47 1.28
CA ALA A 183 -14.41 -0.68 2.58
C ALA A 183 -15.25 -1.56 3.52
N VAL A 184 -16.56 -1.27 3.65
CA VAL A 184 -17.48 -2.05 4.48
C VAL A 184 -17.61 -3.48 3.95
N ILE A 185 -17.77 -3.65 2.64
CA ILE A 185 -17.86 -4.98 2.01
C ILE A 185 -16.57 -5.78 2.27
N ALA A 186 -15.40 -5.18 2.05
CA ALA A 186 -14.12 -5.84 2.31
C ALA A 186 -13.98 -6.27 3.78
N LEU A 187 -14.36 -5.41 4.72
CA LEU A 187 -14.36 -5.72 6.15
C LEU A 187 -15.31 -6.88 6.48
N VAL A 188 -16.56 -6.81 5.99
CA VAL A 188 -17.58 -7.84 6.24
C VAL A 188 -17.14 -9.18 5.66
N LEU A 189 -16.68 -9.21 4.41
CA LEU A 189 -16.18 -10.43 3.78
C LEU A 189 -15.00 -11.01 4.57
N SER A 190 -14.02 -10.20 4.95
CA SER A 190 -12.87 -10.65 5.74
C SER A 190 -13.30 -11.24 7.08
N ALA A 191 -14.21 -10.57 7.78
CA ALA A 191 -14.75 -11.03 9.05
C ALA A 191 -15.53 -12.35 8.88
N VAL A 192 -16.30 -12.50 7.81
CA VAL A 192 -17.08 -13.70 7.47
C VAL A 192 -16.16 -14.88 7.11
N LEU A 193 -15.17 -14.66 6.24
CA LEU A 193 -14.15 -15.66 5.85
C LEU A 193 -13.30 -16.12 7.04
N LEU A 194 -13.04 -15.22 7.99
CA LEU A 194 -12.39 -15.56 9.23
C LEU A 194 -13.32 -16.32 10.19
N ARG A 195 -14.63 -16.49 9.95
CA ARG A 195 -15.46 -17.32 10.85
C ARG A 195 -15.15 -18.79 10.60
N ARG A 196 -14.80 -19.49 11.69
CA ARG A 196 -14.46 -20.93 11.63
C ARG A 196 -15.54 -21.75 10.91
N GLY A 197 -16.81 -21.56 11.24
CA GLY A 197 -17.91 -22.29 10.62
C GLY A 197 -18.02 -22.07 9.10
N VAL A 198 -17.82 -20.84 8.64
CA VAL A 198 -17.84 -20.51 7.19
C VAL A 198 -16.65 -21.14 6.49
N LEU A 199 -15.45 -21.00 7.06
CA LEU A 199 -14.25 -21.60 6.49
C LEU A 199 -14.33 -23.12 6.46
N THR A 200 -14.85 -23.77 7.50
CA THR A 200 -15.09 -25.22 7.52
C THR A 200 -16.09 -25.64 6.43
N ALA A 201 -17.18 -24.88 6.24
CA ALA A 201 -18.15 -25.16 5.18
C ALA A 201 -17.53 -25.02 3.78
N LEU A 202 -16.74 -23.96 3.54
CA LEU A 202 -16.03 -23.75 2.27
C LEU A 202 -15.00 -24.86 2.01
N LEU A 203 -14.26 -25.28 3.04
CA LEU A 203 -13.28 -26.37 2.93
C LEU A 203 -13.96 -27.72 2.68
N ALA A 204 -15.15 -27.96 3.25
CA ALA A 204 -15.94 -29.15 2.97
C ALA A 204 -16.50 -29.16 1.54
N GLN A 205 -16.82 -27.99 0.97
CA GLN A 205 -17.20 -27.87 -0.43
C GLN A 205 -16.01 -28.08 -1.39
N ALA A 206 -14.80 -27.75 -0.95
CA ALA A 206 -13.56 -27.98 -1.69
C ALA A 206 -12.95 -29.37 -1.43
N ASP A 207 -13.68 -30.26 -0.75
CA ASP A 207 -13.20 -31.60 -0.42
C ASP A 207 -12.95 -32.39 -1.71
N GLY A 208 -11.80 -33.07 -1.79
CA GLY A 208 -11.31 -33.73 -3.00
C GLY A 208 -10.56 -32.85 -4.01
N MET A 209 -10.65 -31.52 -3.94
CA MET A 209 -9.78 -30.61 -4.73
C MET A 209 -8.47 -30.27 -4.00
N LEU A 210 -8.49 -30.38 -2.68
CA LEU A 210 -7.35 -30.04 -1.82
C LEU A 210 -6.52 -31.29 -1.49
N PRO A 211 -5.19 -31.15 -1.33
CA PRO A 211 -4.35 -32.23 -0.83
C PRO A 211 -4.82 -32.74 0.53
N ALA A 212 -4.62 -34.05 0.77
CA ALA A 212 -4.96 -34.66 2.06
C ALA A 212 -4.32 -33.90 3.23
N GLY A 213 -5.13 -33.51 4.21
CA GLY A 213 -4.71 -32.77 5.41
C GLY A 213 -4.62 -31.24 5.24
N ALA A 214 -4.80 -30.69 4.04
CA ALA A 214 -4.73 -29.24 3.81
C ALA A 214 -5.83 -28.48 4.58
N SER A 215 -7.06 -29.01 4.64
CA SER A 215 -8.16 -28.39 5.37
C SER A 215 -7.87 -28.24 6.87
N ALA A 216 -7.24 -29.26 7.47
CA ALA A 216 -6.83 -29.22 8.88
C ALA A 216 -5.73 -28.18 9.11
N GLU A 217 -4.75 -28.10 8.22
CA GLU A 217 -3.67 -27.11 8.28
C GLU A 217 -4.22 -25.68 8.12
N ILE A 218 -5.14 -25.44 7.19
CA ILE A 218 -5.78 -24.12 6.99
C ILE A 218 -6.52 -23.67 8.25
N LEU A 219 -7.27 -24.58 8.89
CA LEU A 219 -7.96 -24.27 10.15
C LEU A 219 -6.98 -24.01 11.29
N HIS A 220 -5.86 -24.74 11.34
CA HIS A 220 -4.79 -24.49 12.31
C HIS A 220 -4.14 -23.11 12.10
N GLN A 221 -3.82 -22.75 10.86
CA GLN A 221 -3.28 -21.43 10.50
C GLN A 221 -4.26 -20.30 10.83
N ARG A 222 -5.57 -20.50 10.58
CA ARG A 222 -6.60 -19.52 10.96
C ARG A 222 -6.63 -19.31 12.47
N GLU A 223 -6.50 -20.37 13.26
CA GLU A 223 -6.48 -20.29 14.73
C GLU A 223 -5.24 -19.55 15.24
N ALA A 224 -4.07 -19.83 14.65
CA ALA A 224 -2.84 -19.11 14.92
C ALA A 224 -2.95 -17.62 14.56
N LEU A 225 -3.51 -17.31 13.39
CA LEU A 225 -3.75 -15.95 12.91
C LEU A 225 -4.67 -15.17 13.86
N VAL A 226 -5.84 -15.71 14.19
CA VAL A 226 -6.79 -15.03 15.10
C VAL A 226 -6.21 -14.89 16.51
N GLY A 227 -5.48 -15.89 16.99
CA GLY A 227 -4.75 -15.80 18.25
C GLY A 227 -3.69 -14.69 18.25
N MET A 228 -2.94 -14.55 17.15
CA MET A 228 -1.94 -13.49 16.98
C MET A 228 -2.57 -12.11 16.94
N LEU A 229 -3.61 -11.92 16.11
CA LEU A 229 -4.32 -10.65 15.99
C LEU A 229 -4.85 -10.21 17.36
N ARG A 230 -5.51 -11.10 18.11
CA ARG A 230 -6.04 -10.76 19.44
C ARG A 230 -4.96 -10.37 20.45
N ARG A 231 -3.82 -11.07 20.46
CA ARG A 231 -2.76 -10.86 21.46
C ARG A 231 -1.82 -9.71 21.12
N ARG A 232 -1.65 -9.41 19.83
CA ARG A 232 -0.64 -8.46 19.33
C ARG A 232 -1.23 -7.31 18.52
N LEU A 233 -2.56 -7.11 18.52
CA LEU A 233 -3.20 -6.06 17.73
C LEU A 233 -2.52 -4.69 17.88
N PRO A 234 -2.20 -4.17 19.08
CA PRO A 234 -1.58 -2.86 19.18
C PRO A 234 -0.19 -2.81 18.54
N ALA A 235 0.60 -3.88 18.71
CA ALA A 235 1.93 -3.98 18.14
C ALA A 235 1.93 -4.09 16.60
N LEU A 236 0.82 -4.55 16.01
CA LEU A 236 0.62 -4.57 14.56
C LEU A 236 0.01 -3.25 14.07
N ALA A 237 -1.03 -2.76 14.74
CA ALA A 237 -1.84 -1.64 14.28
C ALA A 237 -1.15 -0.28 14.46
N LEU A 238 -0.43 -0.07 15.57
CA LEU A 238 0.24 1.21 15.83
C LEU A 238 1.29 1.57 14.75
N PRO A 239 2.23 0.69 14.38
CA PRO A 239 3.18 1.02 13.32
C PRO A 239 2.50 1.21 11.95
N THR A 240 1.52 0.38 11.58
CA THR A 240 0.74 0.59 10.35
C THR A 240 0.02 1.94 10.35
N LEU A 241 -0.65 2.29 11.44
CA LEU A 241 -1.36 3.56 11.57
C LEU A 241 -0.39 4.74 11.47
N ALA A 242 0.74 4.66 12.18
CA ALA A 242 1.78 5.68 12.11
C ALA A 242 2.35 5.82 10.69
N ALA A 243 2.53 4.72 9.95
CA ALA A 243 2.95 4.76 8.56
C ALA A 243 1.93 5.51 7.69
N ARG A 244 0.63 5.24 7.87
CA ARG A 244 -0.44 5.99 7.17
C ARG A 244 -0.47 7.46 7.56
N THR A 245 -0.22 7.79 8.82
CA THR A 245 -0.10 9.17 9.28
C THR A 245 1.07 9.89 8.62
N LEU A 246 2.24 9.25 8.45
CA LEU A 246 3.36 9.86 7.73
C LEU A 246 3.05 10.08 6.25
N GLN A 247 2.32 9.16 5.62
CA GLN A 247 1.89 9.32 4.23
C GLN A 247 0.84 10.43 4.06
N LEU A 248 -0.08 10.58 5.04
CA LEU A 248 -1.01 11.70 5.09
C LEU A 248 -0.26 13.03 5.29
N ALA A 249 0.72 13.06 6.20
CA ALA A 249 1.58 14.21 6.41
C ALA A 249 2.38 14.57 5.16
N ALA A 250 2.81 13.58 4.37
CA ALA A 250 3.47 13.82 3.09
C ALA A 250 2.54 14.51 2.09
N LEU A 251 1.26 14.10 1.99
CA LEU A 251 0.29 14.80 1.15
C LEU A 251 0.05 16.23 1.66
N TRP A 252 -0.18 16.39 2.96
CA TRP A 252 -0.39 17.71 3.56
C TRP A 252 0.77 18.65 3.25
N LEU A 253 1.99 18.21 3.52
CA LEU A 253 3.20 19.00 3.32
C LEU A 253 3.46 19.27 1.83
N ALA A 254 3.06 18.35 0.94
CA ALA A 254 3.15 18.58 -0.50
C ALA A 254 2.20 19.69 -0.96
N ILE A 255 0.97 19.74 -0.44
CA ILE A 255 0.01 20.82 -0.69
C ILE A 255 0.55 22.16 -0.13
N GLU A 256 1.10 22.13 1.08
CA GLU A 256 1.68 23.32 1.72
C GLU A 256 2.90 23.84 0.97
N SER A 257 3.72 22.95 0.39
CA SER A 257 4.93 23.30 -0.35
C SER A 257 4.67 24.07 -1.65
N VAL A 258 3.49 23.88 -2.25
CA VAL A 258 3.04 24.65 -3.42
C VAL A 258 2.29 25.93 -3.00
N GLY A 259 2.24 26.25 -1.70
CA GLY A 259 1.59 27.44 -1.18
C GLY A 259 0.06 27.37 -1.14
N ALA A 260 -0.52 26.17 -1.27
CA ALA A 260 -1.97 25.99 -1.24
C ALA A 260 -2.47 25.70 0.17
N GLU A 261 -3.66 26.23 0.50
CA GLU A 261 -4.33 25.99 1.77
C GLU A 261 -5.59 25.16 1.52
N VAL A 262 -5.58 23.92 2.02
CA VAL A 262 -6.74 23.02 1.96
C VAL A 262 -7.13 22.62 3.38
N PRO A 263 -8.42 22.74 3.77
CA PRO A 263 -8.86 22.34 5.09
C PRO A 263 -8.52 20.87 5.38
N ALA A 264 -8.10 20.60 6.62
CA ALA A 264 -7.63 19.28 7.08
C ALA A 264 -8.55 18.11 6.70
N LEU A 265 -9.86 18.34 6.81
CA LEU A 265 -10.90 17.35 6.50
C LEU A 265 -10.85 16.93 5.03
N PHE A 266 -10.62 17.88 4.12
CA PHE A 266 -10.52 17.60 2.69
C PHE A 266 -9.16 17.00 2.31
N VAL A 267 -8.07 17.37 3.00
CA VAL A 267 -6.77 16.68 2.83
C VAL A 267 -6.89 15.19 3.16
N LEU A 268 -7.53 14.86 4.28
CA LEU A 268 -7.80 13.46 4.65
C LEU A 268 -8.73 12.76 3.65
N ALA A 269 -9.75 13.46 3.13
CA ALA A 269 -10.63 12.91 2.09
C ALA A 269 -9.86 12.60 0.78
N VAL A 270 -9.01 13.51 0.31
CA VAL A 270 -8.17 13.31 -0.87
C VAL A 270 -7.17 12.17 -0.65
N PHE A 271 -6.53 12.13 0.53
CA PHE A 271 -5.64 11.02 0.89
C PHE A 271 -6.36 9.67 0.82
N ALA A 272 -7.55 9.59 1.40
CA ALA A 272 -8.37 8.38 1.40
C ALA A 272 -8.83 7.98 -0.01
N LEU A 273 -9.21 8.95 -0.85
CA LEU A 273 -9.54 8.73 -2.25
C LEU A 273 -8.36 8.08 -2.99
N GLY A 274 -7.15 8.60 -2.82
CA GLY A 274 -5.94 8.02 -3.38
C GLY A 274 -5.69 6.58 -2.92
N ARG A 275 -6.02 6.23 -1.65
CA ARG A 275 -5.90 4.84 -1.14
C ARG A 275 -6.92 3.90 -1.74
N VAL A 276 -8.16 4.35 -1.95
CA VAL A 276 -9.22 3.54 -2.57
C VAL A 276 -8.88 3.25 -4.03
N LEU A 277 -8.46 4.28 -4.76
CA LEU A 277 -8.08 4.13 -6.17
C LEU A 277 -6.89 3.20 -6.35
N ALA A 278 -5.96 3.17 -5.39
CA ALA A 278 -4.85 2.25 -5.39
C ALA A 278 -5.22 0.77 -5.19
N LEU A 279 -6.48 0.47 -4.79
CA LEU A 279 -6.98 -0.89 -4.73
C LEU A 279 -7.37 -1.44 -6.10
N VAL A 280 -7.60 -0.57 -7.10
CA VAL A 280 -7.96 -1.01 -8.44
C VAL A 280 -6.68 -1.43 -9.16
N PRO A 281 -6.51 -2.73 -9.52
CA PRO A 281 -5.26 -3.27 -10.03
C PRO A 281 -5.05 -2.94 -11.52
N LEU A 282 -5.34 -1.70 -11.93
CA LEU A 282 -5.05 -1.18 -13.26
C LEU A 282 -3.55 -0.84 -13.39
N THR A 283 -2.97 -0.29 -12.33
CA THR A 283 -1.55 0.03 -12.23
C THR A 283 -0.95 -0.56 -10.94
N PRO A 284 0.34 -0.91 -10.92
CA PRO A 284 1.03 -1.38 -9.73
C PRO A 284 0.94 -0.34 -8.63
N GLY A 285 0.35 -0.74 -7.50
CA GLY A 285 0.11 0.14 -6.36
C GLY A 285 -0.78 1.36 -6.63
N GLY A 286 -1.54 1.39 -7.73
CA GLY A 286 -2.40 2.53 -8.08
C GLY A 286 -1.69 3.72 -8.70
N ALA A 287 -0.37 3.65 -8.89
CA ALA A 287 0.45 4.76 -9.35
C ALA A 287 -0.06 5.32 -10.68
N GLY A 288 -0.03 6.64 -10.82
CA GLY A 288 -0.58 7.36 -11.96
C GLY A 288 -2.07 7.64 -11.82
N ILE A 289 -2.88 6.66 -11.43
CA ILE A 289 -4.33 6.83 -11.27
C ILE A 289 -4.64 7.61 -9.99
N SER A 290 -4.08 7.17 -8.85
CA SER A 290 -4.31 7.83 -7.58
C SER A 290 -3.89 9.29 -7.63
N GLU A 291 -2.77 9.59 -8.29
CA GLU A 291 -2.25 10.95 -8.40
C GLU A 291 -3.06 11.81 -9.36
N THR A 292 -3.43 11.27 -10.51
CA THR A 292 -4.25 11.99 -11.50
C THR A 292 -5.60 12.40 -10.90
N VAL A 293 -6.29 11.46 -10.26
CA VAL A 293 -7.59 11.73 -9.66
C VAL A 293 -7.46 12.60 -8.42
N SER A 294 -6.44 12.38 -7.58
CA SER A 294 -6.20 13.25 -6.40
C SER A 294 -5.80 14.67 -6.81
N GLY A 295 -5.09 14.85 -7.93
CA GLY A 295 -4.77 16.15 -8.50
C GLY A 295 -6.03 16.88 -8.96
N ALA A 296 -6.88 16.22 -9.75
CA ALA A 296 -8.20 16.77 -10.12
C ALA A 296 -9.06 17.07 -8.89
N ALA A 297 -8.91 16.25 -7.84
CA ALA A 297 -9.59 16.44 -6.58
C ALA A 297 -9.11 17.74 -5.88
N LEU A 298 -7.80 17.98 -5.82
CA LEU A 298 -7.28 19.24 -5.29
C LEU A 298 -7.73 20.45 -6.11
N VAL A 299 -7.80 20.34 -7.44
CA VAL A 299 -8.36 21.40 -8.31
C VAL A 299 -9.82 21.69 -7.97
N GLY A 300 -10.63 20.63 -7.78
CA GLY A 300 -12.03 20.76 -7.35
C GLY A 300 -12.21 21.41 -5.96
N LEU A 301 -11.15 21.39 -5.14
CA LEU A 301 -11.09 22.07 -3.84
C LEU A 301 -10.51 23.49 -3.92
N GLY A 302 -10.20 23.98 -5.13
CA GLY A 302 -9.72 25.34 -5.37
C GLY A 302 -8.19 25.49 -5.42
N VAL A 303 -7.42 24.40 -5.38
CA VAL A 303 -5.97 24.46 -5.61
C VAL A 303 -5.69 24.78 -7.08
N GLY A 304 -4.71 25.64 -7.36
CA GLY A 304 -4.30 25.96 -8.73
C GLY A 304 -3.94 24.69 -9.53
N SER A 305 -4.33 24.62 -10.80
CA SER A 305 -4.15 23.42 -11.64
C SER A 305 -2.71 22.90 -11.69
N ALA A 306 -1.74 23.79 -11.85
CA ALA A 306 -0.33 23.43 -11.88
C ALA A 306 0.20 23.00 -10.50
N ASP A 307 -0.23 23.70 -9.46
CA ASP A 307 0.16 23.43 -8.07
C ASP A 307 -0.41 22.10 -7.56
N ALA A 308 -1.65 21.78 -7.93
CA ALA A 308 -2.26 20.48 -7.65
C ALA A 308 -1.45 19.34 -8.29
N ALA A 309 -1.05 19.49 -9.56
CA ALA A 309 -0.20 18.52 -10.23
C ALA A 309 1.19 18.42 -9.58
N ALA A 310 1.82 19.55 -9.26
CA ALA A 310 3.13 19.61 -8.61
C ALA A 310 3.12 18.94 -7.22
N ALA A 311 2.10 19.21 -6.40
CA ALA A 311 1.91 18.57 -5.11
C ALA A 311 1.76 17.04 -5.25
N MET A 312 1.03 16.57 -6.27
CA MET A 312 0.89 15.13 -6.50
C MET A 312 2.18 14.47 -6.99
N LEU A 313 2.96 15.15 -7.84
CA LEU A 313 4.29 14.68 -8.25
C LEU A 313 5.27 14.64 -7.08
N LEU A 314 5.19 15.60 -6.17
CA LEU A 314 5.98 15.60 -4.94
C LEU A 314 5.59 14.43 -4.03
N LEU A 315 4.29 14.13 -3.87
CA LEU A 315 3.82 12.98 -3.10
C LEU A 315 4.34 11.64 -3.67
N LEU A 316 4.48 11.50 -5.00
CA LEU A 316 5.05 10.30 -5.62
C LEU A 316 6.46 10.00 -5.12
N VAL A 317 7.22 11.01 -4.70
CA VAL A 317 8.55 10.80 -4.12
C VAL A 317 8.43 9.89 -2.89
N ALA A 318 7.52 10.21 -1.97
CA ALA A 318 7.30 9.45 -0.75
C ALA A 318 6.65 8.08 -1.02
N MET A 319 5.66 8.03 -1.92
CA MET A 319 4.78 6.86 -2.10
C MET A 319 5.29 5.85 -3.13
N LEU A 320 6.08 6.27 -4.11
CA LEU A 320 6.53 5.44 -5.23
C LEU A 320 8.06 5.39 -5.32
N VAL A 321 8.72 6.55 -5.39
CA VAL A 321 10.16 6.61 -5.64
C VAL A 321 10.95 5.98 -4.49
N VAL A 322 10.66 6.36 -3.24
CA VAL A 322 11.37 5.83 -2.08
C VAL A 322 11.23 4.30 -1.96
N PRO A 323 10.02 3.71 -1.98
CA PRO A 323 9.88 2.25 -1.94
C PRO A 323 10.54 1.53 -3.13
N LEU A 324 10.46 2.08 -4.35
CA LEU A 324 11.11 1.51 -5.52
C LEU A 324 12.63 1.49 -5.39
N LEU A 325 13.24 2.61 -4.98
CA LEU A 325 14.68 2.68 -4.76
C LEU A 325 15.13 1.77 -3.63
N ALA A 326 14.38 1.74 -2.52
CA ALA A 326 14.65 0.84 -1.41
C ALA A 326 14.59 -0.63 -1.84
N GLY A 327 13.59 -1.01 -2.65
CA GLY A 327 13.48 -2.34 -3.21
C GLY A 327 14.58 -2.67 -4.22
N ALA A 328 14.95 -1.73 -5.09
CA ALA A 328 16.03 -1.88 -6.07
C ALA A 328 17.38 -2.16 -5.40
N VAL A 329 17.61 -1.62 -4.20
CA VAL A 329 18.79 -1.94 -3.38
C VAL A 329 18.60 -3.24 -2.60
N ALA A 330 17.41 -3.46 -2.01
CA ALA A 330 17.15 -4.58 -1.13
C ALA A 330 17.12 -5.93 -1.85
N VAL A 331 16.60 -6.01 -3.08
CA VAL A 331 16.49 -7.25 -3.87
C VAL A 331 17.87 -7.84 -4.19
N PRO A 332 18.82 -7.12 -4.83
CA PRO A 332 20.17 -7.64 -5.06
C PRO A 332 20.88 -8.00 -3.75
N ALA A 333 20.76 -7.15 -2.72
CA ALA A 333 21.35 -7.41 -1.43
C ALA A 333 20.79 -8.69 -0.77
N ALA A 334 19.54 -9.08 -1.08
CA ALA A 334 18.91 -10.26 -0.51
C ALA A 334 19.43 -11.51 -1.20
N LEU A 335 19.67 -11.42 -2.51
CA LEU A 335 20.24 -12.49 -3.33
C LEU A 335 21.71 -12.77 -2.98
N THR A 336 22.51 -11.74 -2.68
CA THR A 336 23.94 -11.87 -2.40
C THR A 336 24.31 -12.26 -0.97
N ARG A 337 23.40 -12.09 0.01
CA ARG A 337 23.66 -12.51 1.40
C ARG A 337 23.81 -14.03 1.47
N THR A 338 24.99 -14.50 1.88
CA THR A 338 25.22 -15.88 2.28
C THR A 338 24.40 -16.19 3.54
N PRO A 339 23.79 -17.39 3.63
CA PRO A 339 23.05 -17.76 4.81
C PRO A 339 24.00 -17.71 6.01
N ALA A 340 23.60 -17.00 7.07
CA ALA A 340 24.35 -17.01 8.31
C ALA A 340 24.37 -18.45 8.82
N ARG A 341 25.55 -19.09 8.79
CA ARG A 341 25.77 -20.38 9.44
C ARG A 341 25.37 -20.21 10.91
N ARG A 342 24.40 -21.00 11.35
CA ARG A 342 24.25 -21.30 12.78
C ARG A 342 25.24 -22.38 13.14
#